data_AF-A0A6I9PVK4-F1
#
_entry.id   AF-A0A6I9PVK4-F1
#
_cell.length_a   1.000
_cell.length_b   1.000
_cell.length_c   1.000
_cell.angle_alpha   90.00
_cell.angle_beta   90.00
_cell.angle_gamma   90.00
#
_symmetry.space_group_name_H-M   'P 1'
#
loop_
_entity.id
_entity.type
_entity.pdbx_description
1 polymer ?
#
loop_
_entity_poly.entity_id
_entity_poly.type
_entity_poly.pdbx_seq_one_letter_code
_entity_poly.pdbx_strand_id
1 'polypeptide(L)'
;MENSHTKSVEEVYSHFCVNESTGLSLDEVKRLRDKWGLNELPAEEGKSLMELVLEQFEDLLVRILLLAACISFVLAWFEEGEETITAFVEPFVILLILIANAIVGVWQVSRRF
;
A
#
# COMPACT_ATOMS: atom_id res chain seq x y z
N MET A 1 28.26 14.43 -5.02
CA MET A 1 29.01 15.39 -4.20
C MET A 1 28.05 16.04 -3.22
N GLU A 2 28.09 15.64 -1.95
CA GLU A 2 27.31 16.31 -0.90
C GLU A 2 27.85 17.74 -0.67
N ASN A 3 26.99 18.67 -0.27
CA ASN A 3 27.34 20.07 0.02
C ASN A 3 27.99 20.85 -1.14
N SER A 4 27.60 20.57 -2.39
CA SER A 4 28.11 21.25 -3.58
C SER A 4 27.94 22.78 -3.54
N HIS A 5 27.00 23.30 -2.76
CA HIS A 5 26.77 24.75 -2.58
C HIS A 5 27.88 25.48 -1.80
N THR A 6 28.80 24.75 -1.15
CA THR A 6 29.92 25.33 -0.38
C THR A 6 31.23 25.38 -1.17
N LYS A 7 31.20 24.99 -2.45
CA LYS A 7 32.37 24.71 -3.27
C LYS A 7 32.43 25.64 -4.48
N SER A 8 33.64 25.96 -4.91
CA SER A 8 33.83 26.76 -6.13
C SER A 8 33.44 25.97 -7.36
N VAL A 9 33.15 26.68 -8.45
CA VAL A 9 32.74 26.06 -9.72
C VAL A 9 33.84 25.13 -10.25
N GLU A 10 35.10 25.55 -10.12
CA GLU A 10 36.28 24.79 -10.54
C GLU A 10 36.47 23.51 -9.72
N GLU A 11 36.18 23.55 -8.40
CA GLU A 11 36.21 22.36 -7.54
C GLU A 11 35.12 21.36 -7.96
N VAL A 12 33.92 21.83 -8.32
CA VAL A 12 32.81 20.98 -8.78
C VAL A 12 33.16 20.32 -10.13
N TYR A 13 33.67 21.10 -11.10
CA TYR A 13 34.10 20.55 -12.39
C TYR A 13 35.21 19.52 -12.25
N SER A 14 36.19 19.79 -11.37
CA SER A 14 37.28 18.86 -11.08
C SER A 14 36.78 17.58 -10.40
N HIS A 15 35.81 17.68 -9.48
CA HIS A 15 35.25 16.52 -8.78
C HIS A 15 34.51 15.56 -9.72
N PHE A 16 33.74 16.10 -10.68
CA PHE A 16 33.00 15.30 -11.65
C PHE A 16 33.79 15.02 -12.94
N CYS A 17 35.03 15.53 -13.05
CA CYS A 17 35.88 15.47 -14.24
C CYS A 17 35.15 15.94 -15.51
N VAL A 18 34.32 16.97 -15.40
CA VAL A 18 33.50 17.48 -16.51
C VAL A 18 34.07 18.77 -17.07
N ASN A 19 34.03 18.92 -18.39
CA ASN A 19 34.41 20.16 -19.06
C ASN A 19 33.17 21.04 -19.26
N GLU A 20 33.28 22.32 -18.91
CA GLU A 20 32.16 23.27 -19.00
C GLU A 20 31.62 23.47 -20.43
N SER A 21 32.51 23.48 -21.43
CA SER A 21 32.14 23.78 -22.82
C SER A 21 31.59 22.58 -23.57
N THR A 22 31.95 21.36 -23.16
CA THR A 22 31.67 20.12 -23.89
C THR A 22 30.83 19.12 -23.10
N GLY A 23 30.70 19.28 -21.79
CA GLY A 23 29.93 18.40 -20.92
C GLY A 23 30.58 17.03 -20.74
N LEU A 24 29.75 16.04 -20.40
CA LEU A 24 30.14 14.64 -20.31
C LEU A 24 29.97 13.94 -21.66
N SER A 25 30.89 13.04 -21.99
CA SER A 25 30.75 12.14 -23.13
C SER A 25 29.67 11.08 -22.89
N LEU A 26 29.16 10.46 -23.96
CA LEU A 26 28.15 9.39 -23.87
C LEU A 26 28.65 8.18 -23.06
N ASP A 27 29.93 7.85 -23.15
CA ASP A 27 30.54 6.76 -22.38
C ASP A 27 30.61 7.10 -20.89
N GLU A 28 30.92 8.35 -20.54
CA GLU A 28 30.91 8.83 -19.15
C GLU A 28 29.50 8.86 -18.58
N VAL A 29 28.50 9.30 -19.35
CA VAL A 29 27.09 9.26 -18.95
C VAL A 29 26.66 7.83 -18.66
N LYS A 30 27.03 6.87 -19.52
CA LYS A 30 26.72 5.45 -19.30
C LYS A 30 27.37 4.93 -18.02
N ARG A 31 28.67 5.17 -17.83
CA ARG A 31 29.42 4.78 -16.63
C ARG A 31 28.84 5.39 -15.35
N LEU A 32 28.44 6.66 -15.40
CA LEU A 32 27.85 7.36 -14.25
C LEU A 32 26.43 6.84 -13.96
N ARG A 33 25.64 6.53 -14.99
CA ARG A 33 24.32 5.90 -14.82
C ARG A 33 24.42 4.50 -14.21
N ASP A 34 25.43 3.72 -14.60
CA ASP A 34 25.68 2.40 -14.00
C ASP A 34 26.10 2.51 -12.53
N LYS A 35 26.80 3.59 -12.16
CA LYS A 35 27.26 3.84 -10.78
C LYS A 35 26.20 4.42 -9.86
N TRP A 36 25.42 5.39 -10.35
CA TRP A 36 24.50 6.21 -9.54
C TRP A 36 23.03 5.88 -9.77
N GLY A 37 22.70 5.10 -10.80
CA GLY A 37 21.33 4.83 -11.21
C GLY A 37 20.72 5.96 -12.04
N LEU A 38 19.43 5.81 -12.32
CA LEU A 38 18.64 6.86 -12.94
C LEU A 38 18.32 7.96 -11.91
N ASN A 39 18.25 9.22 -12.37
CA ASN A 39 17.81 10.33 -11.54
C ASN A 39 16.28 10.34 -11.44
N GLU A 40 15.73 9.27 -10.89
CA GLU A 40 14.31 9.10 -10.62
C GLU A 40 14.13 8.68 -9.16
N LEU A 41 13.06 9.19 -8.53
CA LEU A 41 12.67 8.70 -7.23
C LEU A 41 12.11 7.29 -7.41
N PRO A 42 12.48 6.32 -6.54
CA PRO A 42 11.86 5.01 -6.58
C PRO A 42 10.35 5.17 -6.43
N ALA A 43 9.59 4.53 -7.31
CA ALA A 43 8.15 4.47 -7.15
C ALA A 43 7.83 3.70 -5.87
N GLU A 44 6.93 4.23 -5.05
CA GLU A 44 6.37 3.44 -3.96
C GLU A 44 5.58 2.28 -4.55
N GLU A 45 5.89 1.06 -4.12
CA GLU A 45 5.10 -0.11 -4.49
C GLU A 45 3.70 0.04 -3.86
N GLY A 46 2.70 0.29 -4.70
CA GLY A 46 1.31 0.31 -4.25
C GLY A 46 0.90 -1.08 -3.76
N LYS A 47 0.25 -1.14 -2.60
CA LYS A 47 -0.35 -2.39 -2.09
C LYS A 47 -1.40 -2.91 -3.07
N SER A 48 -1.45 -4.22 -3.25
CA SER A 48 -2.48 -4.84 -4.10
C SER A 48 -3.86 -4.82 -3.44
N LEU A 49 -4.95 -4.85 -4.23
CA LEU A 49 -6.32 -4.90 -3.68
C LEU A 49 -6.53 -6.11 -2.75
N MET A 50 -5.92 -7.25 -3.05
CA MET A 50 -6.04 -8.47 -2.24
C MET A 50 -5.32 -8.32 -0.89
N GLU A 51 -4.14 -7.69 -0.90
CA GLU A 51 -3.38 -7.39 0.32
C GLU A 51 -4.12 -6.42 1.23
N LEU A 52 -4.76 -5.39 0.66
CA LEU A 52 -5.59 -4.45 1.42
C LEU A 52 -6.81 -5.13 2.06
N VAL A 53 -7.44 -6.06 1.35
CA VAL A 53 -8.55 -6.85 1.92
C VAL A 53 -8.04 -7.72 3.06
N LEU A 54 -6.89 -8.39 2.92
CA LEU A 54 -6.31 -9.21 3.98
C LEU A 54 -5.97 -8.38 5.23
N GLU A 55 -5.40 -7.19 5.06
CA GLU A 55 -5.08 -6.27 6.15
C GLU A 55 -6.33 -5.87 6.96
N GLN A 56 -7.51 -5.75 6.31
CA GLN A 56 -8.77 -5.51 7.03
C GLN A 56 -9.16 -6.67 7.96
N PHE A 57 -8.82 -7.92 7.62
CA PHE A 57 -9.06 -9.09 8.50
C PHE A 57 -8.03 -9.22 9.63
N GLU A 58 -6.94 -8.44 9.60
CA GLU A 58 -5.97 -8.38 10.70
C GLU A 58 -6.43 -7.47 11.84
N ASP A 59 -7.37 -6.56 11.57
CA ASP A 59 -7.93 -5.66 12.55
C ASP A 59 -8.67 -6.43 13.68
N LEU A 60 -8.35 -6.07 14.93
CA LEU A 60 -8.90 -6.73 16.11
C LEU A 60 -10.44 -6.63 16.19
N LEU A 61 -11.02 -5.48 15.83
CA LEU A 61 -12.47 -5.28 15.83
C LEU A 61 -13.14 -6.12 14.74
N VAL A 62 -12.53 -6.19 13.55
CA VAL A 62 -13.01 -7.06 12.46
C VAL A 62 -12.99 -8.52 12.88
N ARG A 63 -11.92 -8.98 13.57
CA ARG A 63 -11.85 -10.35 14.10
C ARG A 63 -12.93 -10.63 15.15
N ILE A 64 -13.21 -9.68 16.03
CA ILE A 64 -14.30 -9.81 17.02
C ILE A 64 -15.66 -9.91 16.32
N LEU A 65 -15.91 -9.06 15.32
CA LEU A 65 -17.14 -9.09 14.53
C LEU A 65 -17.29 -10.39 13.74
N LEU A 66 -16.20 -10.90 13.16
CA LEU A 66 -16.19 -12.18 12.46
C LEU A 66 -16.49 -13.35 13.41
N LEU A 67 -15.91 -13.33 14.62
CA LEU A 67 -16.21 -14.31 15.65
C LEU A 67 -17.69 -14.26 16.07
N ALA A 68 -18.24 -13.05 16.26
CA ALA A 68 -19.66 -12.87 16.54
C ALA A 68 -20.53 -13.41 15.40
N ALA A 69 -20.21 -13.10 14.14
CA ALA A 69 -20.92 -13.64 12.98
C ALA A 69 -20.91 -15.18 12.95
N CYS A 70 -19.76 -15.80 13.24
CA CYS A 70 -19.64 -17.26 13.32
C CYS A 70 -20.52 -17.84 14.43
N ILE A 71 -20.51 -17.24 15.62
CA ILE A 71 -21.34 -17.69 16.76
C ILE A 71 -22.82 -17.53 16.42
N SER A 72 -23.25 -16.36 15.94
CA SER A 72 -24.65 -16.12 15.55
C SER A 72 -25.09 -17.05 14.42
N PHE A 73 -24.22 -17.37 13.47
CA PHE A 73 -24.52 -18.34 12.42
C PHE A 73 -24.69 -19.77 12.95
N VAL A 74 -23.83 -20.20 13.87
CA VAL A 74 -23.95 -21.51 14.51
C VAL A 74 -25.23 -21.60 15.35
N LEU A 75 -25.56 -20.55 16.11
CA LEU A 75 -26.80 -20.49 16.88
C LEU A 75 -28.04 -20.57 15.96
N ALA A 76 -28.06 -19.79 14.88
CA ALA A 76 -29.13 -19.83 13.88
C ALA A 76 -29.27 -21.21 13.21
N TRP A 77 -28.16 -21.93 13.02
CA TRP A 77 -28.19 -23.28 12.45
C TRP A 77 -28.82 -24.33 13.38
N PHE A 78 -28.70 -24.15 14.69
CA PHE A 78 -29.31 -25.02 15.70
C PHE A 78 -30.75 -24.62 16.06
N GLU A 79 -31.25 -23.51 15.53
CA GLU A 79 -32.59 -23.03 15.79
C GLU A 79 -33.61 -23.82 14.94
N GLU A 80 -34.22 -24.85 15.53
CA GLU A 80 -35.27 -25.66 14.89
C GLU A 80 -36.66 -25.01 15.14
N GLY A 81 -37.24 -24.36 14.12
CA GLY A 81 -38.59 -23.76 14.22
C GLY A 81 -39.05 -22.92 13.01
N GLU A 82 -40.27 -22.38 13.08
CA GLU A 82 -40.85 -21.50 12.04
C GLU A 82 -40.09 -20.16 11.87
N GLU A 83 -39.25 -19.79 12.84
CA GLU A 83 -38.45 -18.55 12.86
C GLU A 83 -37.04 -18.71 12.27
N THR A 84 -36.75 -19.82 11.58
CA THR A 84 -35.45 -20.04 10.92
C THR A 84 -35.04 -18.90 9.98
N ILE A 85 -35.98 -18.28 9.26
CA ILE A 85 -35.66 -17.16 8.36
C ILE A 85 -35.21 -15.91 9.14
N THR A 86 -35.81 -15.64 10.30
CA THR A 86 -35.45 -14.49 11.13
C THR A 86 -34.14 -14.70 11.87
N ALA A 87 -33.79 -15.95 12.20
CA ALA A 87 -32.52 -16.33 12.81
C ALA A 87 -31.29 -15.94 11.96
N PHE A 88 -31.39 -16.07 10.63
CA PHE A 88 -30.29 -15.72 9.73
C PHE A 88 -30.11 -14.22 9.50
N VAL A 89 -31.06 -13.37 9.93
CA VAL A 89 -30.96 -11.91 9.75
C VAL A 89 -29.77 -11.35 10.50
N GLU A 90 -29.53 -11.81 11.74
CA GLU A 90 -28.42 -11.33 12.56
C GLU A 90 -27.04 -11.61 11.94
N PRO A 91 -26.64 -12.86 11.64
CA PRO A 91 -25.34 -13.13 11.02
C PRO A 91 -25.22 -12.46 9.64
N PHE A 92 -26.32 -12.31 8.89
CA PHE A 92 -26.32 -11.62 7.62
C PHE A 92 -26.03 -10.12 7.74
N VAL A 93 -26.63 -9.43 8.72
CA VAL A 93 -26.35 -8.01 8.99
C VAL A 93 -24.89 -7.81 9.41
N ILE A 94 -24.33 -8.69 10.24
CA ILE A 94 -22.91 -8.60 10.64
C ILE A 94 -22.01 -8.79 9.41
N LEU A 95 -22.30 -9.76 8.55
CA LEU A 95 -21.56 -9.98 7.31
C LEU A 95 -21.62 -8.75 6.38
N LEU A 96 -22.78 -8.10 6.28
CA LEU A 96 -22.96 -6.88 5.49
C LEU A 96 -22.11 -5.73 6.03
N ILE A 97 -22.05 -5.56 7.35
CA ILE A 97 -21.18 -4.56 8.00
C ILE A 97 -19.70 -4.83 7.67
N LEU A 98 -19.26 -6.10 7.73
CA LEU A 98 -17.89 -6.47 7.39
C LEU A 98 -17.55 -6.18 5.93
N ILE A 99 -18.46 -6.51 5.00
CA ILE A 99 -18.30 -6.21 3.57
C ILE A 99 -18.24 -4.69 3.34
N ALA A 100 -19.14 -3.93 3.98
CA ALA A 100 -19.13 -2.48 3.88
C ALA A 100 -17.83 -1.86 4.42
N ASN A 101 -17.33 -2.37 5.56
CA ASN A 101 -16.06 -1.92 6.12
C ASN A 101 -14.88 -2.21 5.18
N ALA A 102 -14.82 -3.42 4.60
CA ALA A 102 -13.79 -3.78 3.63
C ALA A 102 -13.83 -2.87 2.38
N ILE A 103 -15.01 -2.57 1.85
CA ILE A 103 -15.18 -1.67 0.70
C ILE A 103 -14.72 -0.25 1.05
N VAL A 104 -15.13 0.29 2.20
CA VAL A 104 -14.74 1.63 2.64
C VAL A 104 -13.23 1.70 2.88
N GLY A 105 -12.63 0.67 3.49
CA GLY A 105 -11.19 0.57 3.70
C GLY A 105 -10.41 0.60 2.39
N VAL A 106 -10.79 -0.25 1.42
CA VAL A 106 -10.17 -0.29 0.09
C VAL A 106 -10.36 1.05 -0.65
N TRP A 107 -11.55 1.65 -0.57
CA TRP A 107 -11.84 2.92 -1.24
C TRP A 107 -11.03 4.09 -0.65
N GLN A 108 -10.87 4.15 0.67
CA GLN A 108 -10.05 5.17 1.34
C GLN A 108 -8.58 5.08 0.91
N VAL A 109 -8.03 3.86 0.86
CA VAL A 109 -6.63 3.65 0.43
C VAL A 109 -6.47 3.99 -1.04
N SER A 110 -7.43 3.60 -1.89
CA SER A 110 -7.41 3.91 -3.32
C SER A 110 -7.47 5.41 -3.63
N ARG A 111 -7.97 6.24 -2.70
CA ARG A 111 -7.97 7.72 -2.81
C ARG A 111 -6.72 8.38 -2.25
N ARG A 112 -5.89 7.63 -1.51
CA ARG A 112 -4.67 8.12 -0.88
C ARG A 112 -3.44 8.00 -1.79
N PHE A 113 -3.54 7.12 -2.80
CA PHE A 113 -2.71 7.10 -3.99
C PHE A 113 -3.35 7.95 -5.09
#